data_AF-A0A0R2FFU3-F1
#
_entry.id   AF-A0A0R2FFU3-F1
#
_cell.length_a   1.000
_cell.length_b   1.000
_cell.length_c   1.000
_cell.angle_alpha   90.00
_cell.angle_beta   90.00
_cell.angle_gamma   90.00
#
_symmetry.space_group_name_H-M   'P 1'
#
loop_
_entity.id
_entity.type
_entity.pdbx_description
1 polymer ?
#
loop_
_entity_poly.entity_id
_entity_poly.type
_entity_poly.pdbx_seq_one_letter_code
_entity_poly.pdbx_strand_id
1 'polypeptide(L)'
;MINDNLITTELDQIFAGYPKTDDLLDFYNEVKADVQESAQDLLDNGEAATPEEAVHAAVTGLGDLSEPLQLVSETSDQAITETYQTGAVVEQTFAANQIQHIILNVEDSRVRFIPSADNQIHLRQYQQPKLASSQLQIHQLQDTLQATASAPSWLHYLIPFRHPTSQIELALPLDFSGSIELRLKSGALTITDLQVNADCTLSLTSGTVTITQAHLHSLNTQLTSGSFKADHLTADQLKVNATSGVIRLNNTTANFNINAHSGSIKGSSLTGHGSFSAHSGSIKLDWLTVDGDLKLDAHSGTIKTQQPQQDQFKFNLQSNSGTVKVDRSANFDVQVQGAAIGQTGAEPSYTLTGTAHSGTIKLQ
;
A
#
# COMPACT_ATOMS: atom_id res chain seq x y z
N MET A 1 -17.42 -38.66 -13.73
CA MET A 1 -17.44 -37.49 -14.63
C MET A 1 -18.81 -36.89 -14.57
N ILE A 2 -18.86 -35.60 -14.24
CA ILE A 2 -20.10 -34.84 -14.14
C ILE A 2 -20.70 -34.68 -15.55
N ASN A 3 -22.00 -34.83 -15.65
CA ASN A 3 -22.72 -34.70 -16.91
C ASN A 3 -22.99 -33.22 -17.19
N ASP A 4 -22.53 -32.71 -18.33
CA ASP A 4 -22.79 -31.34 -18.80
C ASP A 4 -24.26 -30.94 -18.69
N ASN A 5 -25.20 -31.87 -18.97
CA ASN A 5 -26.63 -31.58 -18.90
C ASN A 5 -27.10 -31.24 -17.47
N LEU A 6 -26.45 -31.74 -16.43
CA LEU A 6 -26.79 -31.40 -15.04
C LEU A 6 -26.43 -29.93 -14.76
N ILE A 7 -25.25 -29.51 -15.20
CA ILE A 7 -24.75 -28.14 -15.02
C ILE A 7 -25.62 -27.15 -15.81
N THR A 8 -25.88 -27.44 -17.09
CA THR A 8 -26.69 -26.54 -17.93
C THR A 8 -28.12 -26.44 -17.41
N THR A 9 -28.70 -27.51 -16.85
CA THR A 9 -30.08 -27.46 -16.30
C THR A 9 -30.23 -26.50 -15.13
N GLU A 10 -29.21 -26.39 -14.27
CA GLU A 10 -29.24 -25.43 -13.15
C GLU A 10 -28.89 -24.01 -13.62
N LEU A 11 -27.84 -23.86 -14.44
CA LEU A 11 -27.43 -22.53 -14.94
C LEU A 11 -28.49 -21.90 -15.85
N ASP A 12 -29.19 -22.67 -16.68
CA ASP A 12 -30.24 -22.14 -17.55
C ASP A 12 -31.37 -21.48 -16.76
N GLN A 13 -31.67 -21.95 -15.54
CA GLN A 13 -32.69 -21.32 -14.68
C GLN A 13 -32.25 -19.93 -14.22
N ILE A 14 -30.95 -19.76 -13.96
CA ILE A 14 -30.37 -18.48 -13.52
C ILE A 14 -30.29 -17.49 -14.70
N PHE A 15 -29.95 -17.97 -15.90
CA PHE A 15 -29.73 -17.13 -17.07
C PHE A 15 -30.99 -16.87 -17.92
N ALA A 16 -32.10 -17.58 -17.67
CA ALA A 16 -33.33 -17.53 -18.50
C ALA A 16 -33.92 -16.12 -18.72
N GLY A 17 -33.67 -15.19 -17.80
CA GLY A 17 -34.20 -13.82 -17.85
C GLY A 17 -33.38 -12.82 -18.68
N TYR A 18 -32.21 -13.21 -19.19
CA TYR A 18 -31.24 -12.28 -19.78
C TYR A 18 -31.12 -12.45 -21.31
N PRO A 19 -30.88 -11.36 -22.06
CA PRO A 19 -30.72 -11.42 -23.51
C PRO A 19 -29.45 -12.19 -23.89
N LYS A 20 -29.56 -13.12 -24.83
CA LYS A 20 -28.44 -13.94 -25.33
C LYS A 20 -27.51 -13.11 -26.23
N THR A 21 -26.65 -12.30 -25.62
CA THR A 21 -25.53 -11.61 -26.26
C THR A 21 -24.31 -12.51 -26.32
N ASP A 22 -23.34 -12.20 -27.18
CA ASP A 22 -22.06 -12.95 -27.24
C ASP A 22 -21.32 -12.86 -25.89
N ASP A 23 -21.31 -11.69 -25.24
CA ASP A 23 -20.71 -11.50 -23.92
C ASP A 23 -21.41 -12.35 -22.83
N LEU A 24 -22.75 -12.47 -22.88
CA LEU A 24 -23.49 -13.31 -21.94
C LEU A 24 -23.20 -14.79 -22.19
N LEU A 25 -23.00 -15.19 -23.45
CA LEU A 25 -22.65 -16.56 -23.80
C LEU A 25 -21.23 -16.92 -23.32
N ASP A 26 -20.28 -16.01 -23.44
CA ASP A 26 -18.92 -16.19 -22.93
C ASP A 26 -18.92 -16.29 -21.40
N PHE A 27 -19.63 -15.39 -20.71
CA PHE A 27 -19.80 -15.46 -19.26
C PHE A 27 -20.48 -16.76 -18.81
N TYR A 28 -21.49 -17.23 -19.54
CA TYR A 28 -22.13 -18.52 -19.28
C TYR A 28 -21.14 -19.69 -19.38
N ASN A 29 -20.27 -19.68 -20.41
CA ASN A 29 -19.29 -20.75 -20.61
C ASN A 29 -18.21 -20.77 -19.51
N GLU A 30 -17.81 -19.60 -19.02
CA GLU A 30 -16.87 -19.48 -17.90
C GLU A 30 -17.49 -20.01 -16.59
N VAL A 31 -18.68 -19.53 -16.23
CA VAL A 31 -19.41 -20.02 -15.05
C VAL A 31 -19.65 -21.53 -15.12
N LYS A 32 -19.95 -22.06 -16.32
CA LYS A 32 -20.09 -23.50 -16.53
C LYS A 32 -18.81 -24.26 -16.23
N ALA A 33 -17.65 -23.75 -16.65
CA ALA A 33 -16.36 -24.38 -16.38
C ALA A 33 -16.03 -24.39 -14.88
N ASP A 34 -16.27 -23.28 -14.19
CA ASP A 34 -16.03 -23.15 -12.74
C ASP A 34 -16.94 -24.09 -11.93
N VAL A 35 -18.22 -24.18 -12.29
CA VAL A 35 -19.15 -25.14 -11.68
C VAL A 35 -18.69 -26.58 -11.90
N GLN A 36 -18.16 -26.88 -13.09
CA GLN A 36 -17.65 -28.21 -13.39
C GLN A 36 -16.44 -28.57 -12.53
N GLU A 37 -15.49 -27.65 -12.36
CA GLU A 37 -14.31 -27.82 -11.51
C GLU A 37 -14.71 -27.97 -10.05
N SER A 38 -15.50 -27.04 -9.52
CA SER A 38 -15.97 -27.04 -8.13
C SER A 38 -16.77 -28.31 -7.79
N ALA A 39 -17.68 -28.72 -8.66
CA ALA A 39 -18.47 -29.93 -8.42
C ALA A 39 -17.61 -31.20 -8.50
N GLN A 40 -16.56 -31.23 -9.31
CA GLN A 40 -15.64 -32.38 -9.36
C GLN A 40 -14.81 -32.46 -8.07
N ASP A 41 -14.35 -31.32 -7.54
CA ASP A 41 -13.65 -31.24 -6.26
C ASP A 41 -14.52 -31.74 -5.09
N LEU A 42 -15.80 -31.37 -5.08
CA LEU A 42 -16.76 -31.82 -4.05
C LEU A 42 -16.92 -33.35 -4.04
N LEU A 43 -16.92 -33.98 -5.23
CA LEU A 43 -16.96 -35.45 -5.35
C LEU A 43 -15.65 -36.09 -4.89
N ASP A 44 -14.52 -35.53 -5.30
CA ASP A 44 -13.20 -36.08 -5.01
C ASP A 44 -12.85 -35.98 -3.52
N ASN A 45 -13.33 -34.94 -2.85
CA ASN A 45 -13.17 -34.72 -1.40
C ASN A 45 -14.24 -35.45 -0.56
N GLY A 46 -15.23 -36.07 -1.19
CA GLY A 46 -16.34 -36.76 -0.49
C GLY A 46 -17.30 -35.81 0.23
N GLU A 47 -17.35 -34.54 -0.18
CA GLU A 47 -18.24 -33.52 0.35
C GLU A 47 -19.63 -33.56 -0.30
N ALA A 48 -19.77 -34.26 -1.43
CA ALA A 48 -21.04 -34.60 -2.07
C ALA A 48 -21.14 -36.10 -2.36
N ALA A 49 -22.31 -36.70 -2.15
CA ALA A 49 -22.54 -38.12 -2.34
C ALA A 49 -22.91 -38.48 -3.80
N THR A 50 -23.46 -37.53 -4.55
CA THR A 50 -23.83 -37.73 -5.96
C THR A 50 -23.43 -36.54 -6.84
N PRO A 51 -23.29 -36.74 -8.18
CA PRO A 51 -23.02 -35.66 -9.11
C PRO A 51 -24.08 -34.53 -9.07
N GLU A 52 -25.35 -34.87 -8.83
CA GLU A 52 -26.43 -33.89 -8.72
C GLU A 52 -26.26 -33.02 -7.47
N GLU A 53 -25.93 -33.62 -6.33
CA GLU A 53 -25.65 -32.89 -5.08
C GLU A 53 -24.43 -31.98 -5.24
N ALA A 54 -23.37 -32.47 -5.91
CA ALA A 54 -22.16 -31.71 -6.17
C ALA A 54 -22.42 -30.50 -7.07
N VAL A 55 -23.18 -30.67 -8.17
CA VAL A 55 -23.54 -29.57 -9.07
C VAL A 55 -24.41 -28.55 -8.35
N HIS A 56 -25.43 -28.99 -7.59
CA HIS A 56 -26.29 -28.08 -6.85
C HIS A 56 -25.53 -27.27 -5.80
N ALA A 57 -24.62 -27.92 -5.06
CA ALA A 57 -23.76 -27.25 -4.09
C ALA A 57 -22.78 -26.26 -4.75
N ALA A 58 -22.19 -26.63 -5.88
CA ALA A 58 -21.30 -25.74 -6.65
C ALA A 58 -22.05 -24.52 -7.20
N VAL A 59 -23.24 -24.69 -7.77
CA VAL A 59 -24.10 -23.60 -8.25
C VAL A 59 -24.54 -22.70 -7.10
N THR A 60 -24.94 -23.29 -5.96
CA THR A 60 -25.28 -22.52 -4.75
C THR A 60 -24.08 -21.73 -4.23
N GLY A 61 -22.86 -22.29 -4.36
CA GLY A 61 -21.60 -21.65 -4.00
C GLY A 61 -21.25 -20.41 -4.83
N LEU A 62 -21.84 -20.26 -6.02
CA LEU A 62 -21.67 -19.05 -6.84
C LEU A 62 -22.31 -17.80 -6.20
N GLY A 63 -23.35 -17.99 -5.38
CA GLY A 63 -24.11 -16.90 -4.80
C GLY A 63 -25.10 -16.23 -5.77
N ASP A 64 -25.44 -14.97 -5.52
CA ASP A 64 -26.40 -14.21 -6.32
C ASP A 64 -25.74 -13.63 -7.59
N LEU A 65 -26.11 -14.17 -8.75
CA LEU A 65 -25.60 -13.74 -10.06
C LEU A 65 -26.43 -12.62 -10.72
N SER A 66 -27.47 -12.09 -10.06
CA SER A 66 -28.40 -11.13 -10.68
C SER A 66 -27.72 -9.85 -11.19
N GLU A 67 -26.86 -9.24 -10.39
CA GLU A 67 -26.16 -8.00 -10.75
C GLU A 67 -25.11 -8.21 -11.87
N PRO A 68 -24.25 -9.25 -11.84
CA PRO A 68 -23.37 -9.58 -12.96
C PRO A 68 -24.12 -9.83 -14.26
N LEU A 69 -25.20 -10.59 -14.22
CA LEU A 69 -26.00 -10.91 -15.41
C LEU A 69 -26.65 -9.65 -16.00
N GLN A 70 -27.10 -8.72 -15.16
CA GLN A 70 -27.61 -7.44 -15.61
C GLN A 70 -26.52 -6.58 -16.28
N LEU A 71 -25.31 -6.55 -15.72
CA LEU A 71 -24.19 -5.79 -16.27
C LEU A 71 -23.65 -6.35 -17.59
N VAL A 72 -23.57 -7.68 -17.73
CA VAL A 72 -23.14 -8.38 -18.95
C VAL A 72 -24.21 -8.31 -20.04
N SER A 73 -25.49 -8.24 -19.67
CA SER A 73 -26.57 -8.10 -20.66
C SER A 73 -26.71 -6.69 -21.25
N GLU A 74 -26.19 -5.66 -20.57
CA GLU A 74 -26.21 -4.26 -21.01
C GLU A 74 -24.99 -3.85 -21.87
N THR A 75 -24.12 -4.77 -22.32
CA THR A 75 -22.87 -4.47 -23.03
C THR A 75 -22.96 -4.25 -24.55
N SER A 76 -24.13 -4.02 -25.15
CA SER A 76 -24.19 -3.70 -26.59
C SER A 76 -23.46 -2.39 -26.91
N ASP A 77 -22.27 -2.53 -27.48
CA ASP A 77 -21.32 -1.50 -27.95
C ASP A 77 -20.82 -0.52 -26.87
N GLN A 78 -19.52 -0.59 -26.50
CA GLN A 78 -18.54 0.51 -26.59
C GLN A 78 -17.14 0.03 -26.13
N ALA A 79 -16.15 0.18 -27.02
CA ALA A 79 -14.74 -0.06 -26.76
C ALA A 79 -14.16 0.93 -25.73
N ILE A 80 -13.50 0.41 -24.71
CA ILE A 80 -13.02 1.17 -23.55
C ILE A 80 -11.64 1.73 -23.86
N THR A 81 -11.56 3.06 -23.99
CA THR A 81 -10.30 3.81 -23.95
C THR A 81 -10.18 4.40 -22.54
N GLU A 82 -9.09 4.10 -21.82
CA GLU A 82 -8.80 4.57 -20.47
C GLU A 82 -8.84 6.11 -20.37
N THR A 83 -10.00 6.66 -20.07
CA THR A 83 -10.16 8.04 -19.65
C THR A 83 -11.38 8.09 -18.75
N TYR A 84 -11.23 8.45 -17.46
CA TYR A 84 -12.35 8.77 -16.58
C TYR A 84 -13.02 10.06 -17.09
N GLN A 85 -13.81 9.96 -18.15
CA GLN A 85 -14.53 11.06 -18.81
C GLN A 85 -15.89 11.37 -18.17
N THR A 86 -16.13 10.86 -16.96
CA THR A 86 -17.36 11.13 -16.20
C THR A 86 -17.01 11.83 -14.90
N GLY A 87 -17.70 12.94 -14.60
CA GLY A 87 -17.54 13.70 -13.35
C GLY A 87 -17.67 12.85 -12.09
N ALA A 88 -17.27 13.41 -10.95
CA ALA A 88 -17.26 12.71 -9.67
C ALA A 88 -18.66 12.14 -9.34
N VAL A 89 -18.69 10.88 -8.89
CA VAL A 89 -19.92 10.22 -8.42
C VAL A 89 -20.31 10.67 -7.00
N VAL A 90 -19.32 11.14 -6.24
CA VAL A 90 -19.48 11.81 -4.95
C VAL A 90 -18.57 13.02 -4.95
N GLU A 91 -19.09 14.17 -4.56
CA GLU A 91 -18.31 15.40 -4.35
C GLU A 91 -18.90 16.17 -3.17
N GLN A 92 -18.09 16.37 -2.12
CA GLN A 92 -18.45 17.18 -0.97
C GLN A 92 -17.30 18.13 -0.63
N THR A 93 -17.67 19.31 -0.11
CA THR A 93 -16.74 20.38 0.25
C THR A 93 -17.00 20.84 1.68
N PHE A 94 -15.93 21.09 2.43
CA PHE A 94 -15.97 21.49 3.83
C PHE A 94 -15.09 22.71 4.07
N ALA A 95 -15.53 23.59 4.96
CA ALA A 95 -14.69 24.69 5.41
C ALA A 95 -13.54 24.16 6.27
N ALA A 96 -12.32 24.57 5.95
CA ALA A 96 -11.10 24.08 6.61
C ALA A 96 -11.13 24.27 8.14
N ASN A 97 -11.66 25.40 8.60
CA ASN A 97 -11.74 25.76 10.02
C ASN A 97 -12.75 24.92 10.83
N GLN A 98 -13.56 24.09 10.17
CA GLN A 98 -14.52 23.22 10.84
C GLN A 98 -13.98 21.81 11.07
N ILE A 99 -12.87 21.43 10.44
CA ILE A 99 -12.37 20.05 10.45
C ILE A 99 -10.96 20.02 11.07
N GLN A 100 -10.81 19.21 12.12
CA GLN A 100 -9.51 18.92 12.74
C GLN A 100 -9.05 17.49 12.45
N HIS A 101 -9.99 16.56 12.26
CA HIS A 101 -9.69 15.14 12.07
C HIS A 101 -10.35 14.60 10.80
N ILE A 102 -9.58 13.92 9.95
CA ILE A 102 -10.10 13.26 8.73
C ILE A 102 -9.80 11.77 8.84
N ILE A 103 -10.83 10.93 8.75
CA ILE A 103 -10.71 9.48 8.85
C ILE A 103 -11.30 8.85 7.58
N LEU A 104 -10.46 8.18 6.81
CA LEU A 104 -10.82 7.47 5.58
C LEU A 104 -10.68 5.96 5.80
N ASN A 105 -11.77 5.21 5.67
CA ASN A 105 -11.78 3.74 5.70
C ASN A 105 -12.17 3.20 4.33
N VAL A 106 -11.19 2.66 3.61
CA VAL A 106 -11.36 2.27 2.20
C VAL A 106 -10.93 0.82 2.03
N GLU A 107 -11.80 -0.02 1.47
CA GLU A 107 -11.46 -1.42 1.28
C GLU A 107 -10.66 -1.67 -0.01
N ASP A 108 -11.02 -1.03 -1.12
CA ASP A 108 -10.33 -1.19 -2.41
C ASP A 108 -10.45 0.06 -3.28
N SER A 109 -9.37 0.83 -3.44
CA SER A 109 -9.36 2.05 -4.27
C SER A 109 -7.96 2.62 -4.50
N ARG A 110 -7.85 3.52 -5.47
CA ARG A 110 -6.75 4.49 -5.53
C ARG A 110 -7.12 5.73 -4.71
N VAL A 111 -6.36 6.02 -3.66
CA VAL A 111 -6.53 7.24 -2.86
C VAL A 111 -5.49 8.28 -3.27
N ARG A 112 -5.89 9.55 -3.38
CA ARG A 112 -5.00 10.66 -3.74
C ARG A 112 -5.15 11.80 -2.75
N PHE A 113 -4.04 12.24 -2.16
CA PHE A 113 -3.99 13.46 -1.37
C PHE A 113 -3.29 14.55 -2.20
N ILE A 114 -3.97 15.67 -2.40
CA ILE A 114 -3.50 16.79 -3.23
C ILE A 114 -3.77 18.13 -2.53
N PRO A 115 -3.07 19.21 -2.90
CA PRO A 115 -3.41 20.54 -2.40
C PRO A 115 -4.77 21.02 -2.94
N SER A 116 -5.47 21.82 -2.15
CA SER A 116 -6.65 22.58 -2.55
C SER A 116 -6.30 24.06 -2.73
N ALA A 117 -6.72 24.64 -3.85
CA ALA A 117 -6.42 26.02 -4.21
C ALA A 117 -7.43 27.04 -3.66
N ASP A 118 -8.60 26.60 -3.21
CA ASP A 118 -9.71 27.46 -2.79
C ASP A 118 -9.84 27.60 -1.26
N ASN A 119 -8.83 27.11 -0.53
CA ASN A 119 -8.79 27.04 0.92
C ASN A 119 -9.90 26.19 1.58
N GLN A 120 -10.49 25.27 0.83
CA GLN A 120 -11.48 24.31 1.33
C GLN A 120 -10.93 22.89 1.31
N ILE A 121 -11.56 22.01 2.07
CA ILE A 121 -11.32 20.57 2.00
C ILE A 121 -12.33 20.00 0.99
N HIS A 122 -11.86 19.28 -0.02
CA HIS A 122 -12.73 18.54 -0.94
C HIS A 122 -12.52 17.05 -0.81
N LEU A 123 -13.62 16.32 -0.82
CA LEU A 123 -13.61 14.87 -0.91
C LEU A 123 -14.41 14.44 -2.14
N ARG A 124 -13.73 13.81 -3.08
CA ARG A 124 -14.29 13.39 -4.37
C ARG A 124 -14.09 11.90 -4.59
N GLN A 125 -15.06 11.27 -5.22
CA GLN A 125 -14.92 9.90 -5.70
C GLN A 125 -15.24 9.82 -7.18
N TYR A 126 -14.42 9.10 -7.92
CA TYR A 126 -14.61 8.75 -9.33
C TYR A 126 -14.68 7.23 -9.41
N GLN A 127 -15.67 6.69 -10.13
CA GLN A 127 -15.85 5.24 -10.27
C GLN A 127 -16.33 4.88 -11.67
N GLN A 128 -15.84 3.73 -12.17
CA GLN A 128 -16.36 3.07 -13.35
C GLN A 128 -16.35 1.54 -13.16
N PRO A 129 -17.50 0.85 -13.28
CA PRO A 129 -18.85 1.41 -13.38
C PRO A 129 -19.26 2.13 -12.08
N LYS A 130 -20.40 2.85 -12.10
CA LYS A 130 -20.94 3.52 -10.92
C LYS A 130 -21.64 2.51 -10.03
N LEU A 131 -21.01 2.11 -8.94
CA LEU A 131 -21.51 1.06 -8.05
C LEU A 131 -21.92 1.67 -6.71
N ALA A 132 -23.22 1.66 -6.41
CA ALA A 132 -23.75 2.20 -5.14
C ALA A 132 -23.14 1.49 -3.91
N SER A 133 -22.85 0.20 -4.03
CA SER A 133 -22.24 -0.63 -2.98
C SER A 133 -20.83 -0.19 -2.56
N SER A 134 -20.09 0.48 -3.46
CA SER A 134 -18.74 0.99 -3.19
C SER A 134 -18.68 2.52 -3.19
N GLN A 135 -19.83 3.18 -3.23
CA GLN A 135 -19.93 4.64 -3.20
C GLN A 135 -19.50 5.17 -1.84
N LEU A 136 -18.68 6.22 -1.85
CA LEU A 136 -18.11 6.87 -0.69
C LEU A 136 -19.21 7.48 0.19
N GLN A 137 -19.36 6.95 1.40
CA GLN A 137 -20.26 7.48 2.42
C GLN A 137 -19.49 8.47 3.27
N ILE A 138 -20.01 9.68 3.45
CA ILE A 138 -19.33 10.78 4.15
C ILE A 138 -20.23 11.27 5.29
N HIS A 139 -19.67 11.33 6.49
CA HIS A 139 -20.33 11.84 7.69
C HIS A 139 -19.40 12.81 8.42
N GLN A 140 -19.88 14.02 8.69
CA GLN A 140 -19.20 14.96 9.57
C GLN A 140 -19.81 14.87 10.98
N LEU A 141 -18.98 14.61 11.98
CA LEU A 141 -19.33 14.60 13.40
C LEU A 141 -18.48 15.66 14.08
N GLN A 142 -19.08 16.82 14.39
CA GLN A 142 -18.36 17.97 14.95
C GLN A 142 -17.18 18.39 14.05
N ASP A 143 -15.96 18.21 14.53
CA ASP A 143 -14.70 18.53 13.85
C ASP A 143 -14.05 17.34 13.12
N THR A 144 -14.73 16.19 13.12
CA THR A 144 -14.25 14.97 12.49
C THR A 144 -15.01 14.68 11.21
N LEU A 145 -14.29 14.59 10.10
CA LEU A 145 -14.79 14.11 8.80
C LEU A 145 -14.48 12.62 8.66
N GLN A 146 -15.52 11.78 8.68
CA GLN A 146 -15.39 10.35 8.47
C GLN A 146 -15.91 9.98 7.08
N ALA A 147 -15.12 9.25 6.30
CA ALA A 147 -15.57 8.69 5.04
C ALA A 147 -15.22 7.22 4.89
N THR A 148 -16.14 6.45 4.33
CA THR A 148 -16.03 4.99 4.19
C THR A 148 -16.41 4.55 2.78
N ALA A 149 -15.62 3.67 2.18
CA ALA A 149 -15.93 3.03 0.90
C ALA A 149 -15.63 1.52 0.95
N SER A 150 -16.65 0.70 0.69
CA SER A 150 -16.52 -0.76 0.63
C SER A 150 -15.99 -1.23 -0.72
N ALA A 151 -15.41 -2.43 -0.76
CA ALA A 151 -14.92 -3.02 -1.99
C ALA A 151 -16.12 -3.42 -2.88
N PRO A 152 -15.98 -3.31 -4.21
CA PRO A 152 -16.93 -3.93 -5.13
C PRO A 152 -17.04 -5.43 -4.86
N SER A 153 -18.23 -6.00 -5.08
CA SER A 153 -18.41 -7.45 -5.08
C SER A 153 -17.43 -8.11 -6.05
N TRP A 154 -16.84 -9.23 -5.64
CA TRP A 154 -15.89 -9.99 -6.46
C TRP A 154 -16.48 -10.38 -7.82
N LEU A 155 -17.81 -10.58 -7.88
CA LEU A 155 -18.54 -10.92 -9.09
C LEU A 155 -18.39 -9.86 -10.20
N HIS A 156 -18.18 -8.58 -9.87
CA HIS A 156 -17.93 -7.55 -10.87
C HIS A 156 -16.59 -7.74 -11.59
N TYR A 157 -15.66 -8.49 -11.00
CA TYR A 157 -14.39 -8.81 -11.63
C TYR A 157 -14.48 -10.00 -12.59
N LEU A 158 -15.60 -10.73 -12.64
CA LEU A 158 -15.83 -11.77 -13.66
C LEU A 158 -16.25 -11.21 -15.01
N ILE A 159 -16.59 -9.91 -15.09
CA ILE A 159 -17.03 -9.30 -16.34
C ILE A 159 -15.82 -8.82 -17.14
N PRO A 160 -15.53 -9.40 -18.32
CA PRO A 160 -14.40 -8.99 -19.14
C PRO A 160 -14.49 -7.50 -19.49
N PHE A 161 -13.35 -6.81 -19.42
CA PHE A 161 -13.19 -5.39 -19.77
C PHE A 161 -13.95 -4.38 -18.87
N ARG A 162 -14.81 -4.79 -17.93
CA ARG A 162 -15.57 -3.87 -17.03
C ARG A 162 -15.18 -3.98 -15.56
N HIS A 163 -13.94 -4.39 -15.28
CA HIS A 163 -13.45 -4.45 -13.90
C HIS A 163 -13.63 -3.10 -13.18
N PRO A 164 -14.21 -3.12 -11.96
CA PRO A 164 -14.40 -1.90 -11.20
C PRO A 164 -13.11 -1.13 -10.98
N THR A 165 -13.19 0.17 -11.22
CA THR A 165 -12.13 1.10 -10.89
C THR A 165 -12.70 2.21 -10.03
N SER A 166 -11.96 2.58 -8.99
CA SER A 166 -12.35 3.58 -8.01
C SER A 166 -11.16 4.45 -7.69
N GLN A 167 -11.38 5.77 -7.65
CA GLN A 167 -10.42 6.75 -7.18
C GLN A 167 -11.09 7.69 -6.19
N ILE A 168 -10.51 7.82 -5.00
CA ILE A 168 -10.90 8.79 -3.97
C ILE A 168 -9.84 9.88 -3.90
N GLU A 169 -10.25 11.13 -3.99
CA GLU A 169 -9.38 12.30 -3.88
C GLU A 169 -9.75 13.11 -2.64
N LEU A 170 -8.76 13.34 -1.78
CA LEU A 170 -8.82 14.28 -0.66
C LEU A 170 -7.94 15.48 -1.01
N ALA A 171 -8.58 16.62 -1.32
CA ALA A 171 -7.88 17.88 -1.53
C ALA A 171 -7.86 18.69 -0.24
N LEU A 172 -6.69 19.16 0.18
CA LEU A 172 -6.47 19.83 1.46
C LEU A 172 -5.90 21.23 1.27
N PRO A 173 -6.38 22.23 2.02
CA PRO A 173 -5.80 23.56 1.98
C PRO A 173 -4.38 23.54 2.59
N LEU A 174 -3.51 24.43 2.12
CA LEU A 174 -2.09 24.46 2.51
C LEU A 174 -1.87 24.77 4.01
N ASP A 175 -2.84 25.44 4.64
CA ASP A 175 -2.81 25.78 6.06
C ASP A 175 -3.43 24.69 6.97
N PHE A 176 -3.84 23.54 6.40
CA PHE A 176 -4.38 22.44 7.20
C PHE A 176 -3.33 21.91 8.19
N SER A 177 -3.69 21.90 9.47
CA SER A 177 -2.80 21.48 10.57
C SER A 177 -3.43 20.42 11.48
N GLY A 178 -4.39 19.67 10.97
CA GLY A 178 -5.10 18.62 11.70
C GLY A 178 -4.45 17.24 11.57
N SER A 179 -5.24 16.18 11.79
CA SER A 179 -4.80 14.79 11.60
C SER A 179 -5.55 14.10 10.48
N ILE A 180 -4.85 13.23 9.74
CA ILE A 180 -5.40 12.42 8.66
C ILE A 180 -5.11 10.96 8.96
N GLU A 181 -6.15 10.15 9.11
CA GLU A 181 -6.07 8.69 9.21
C GLU A 181 -6.61 8.05 7.94
N LEU A 182 -5.80 7.22 7.29
CA LEU A 182 -6.25 6.36 6.19
C LEU A 182 -6.05 4.89 6.55
N ARG A 183 -7.12 4.11 6.48
CA ARG A 183 -7.08 2.65 6.46
C ARG A 183 -7.46 2.18 5.06
N LEU A 184 -6.53 1.54 4.36
CA LEU A 184 -6.71 1.05 3.00
C LEU A 184 -6.41 -0.45 2.94
N LYS A 185 -7.43 -1.31 2.76
CA LYS A 185 -7.21 -2.77 2.74
C LYS A 185 -6.47 -3.20 1.47
N SER A 186 -6.89 -2.72 0.31
CA SER A 186 -6.26 -2.96 -1.00
C SER A 186 -6.16 -1.66 -1.80
N GLY A 187 -5.09 -1.50 -2.58
CA GLY A 187 -4.99 -0.43 -3.59
C GLY A 187 -3.72 0.41 -3.48
N ALA A 188 -3.83 1.70 -3.79
CA ALA A 188 -2.68 2.60 -3.80
C ALA A 188 -3.02 3.96 -3.21
N LEU A 189 -2.13 4.51 -2.39
CA LEU A 189 -2.15 5.90 -1.96
C LEU A 189 -1.09 6.69 -2.73
N THR A 190 -1.48 7.85 -3.25
CA THR A 190 -0.54 8.86 -3.75
C THR A 190 -0.70 10.16 -2.97
N ILE A 191 0.42 10.76 -2.56
CA ILE A 191 0.49 12.11 -1.99
C ILE A 191 1.39 12.92 -2.91
N THR A 192 0.86 13.99 -3.51
CA THR A 192 1.58 14.76 -4.52
C THR A 192 1.45 16.25 -4.26
N ASP A 193 2.58 16.96 -4.24
CA ASP A 193 2.66 18.43 -4.10
C ASP A 193 1.93 18.96 -2.86
N LEU A 194 1.89 18.17 -1.79
CA LEU A 194 1.13 18.46 -0.59
C LEU A 194 2.03 19.06 0.49
N GLN A 195 1.78 20.31 0.87
CA GLN A 195 2.56 21.06 1.85
C GLN A 195 1.62 21.46 2.99
N VAL A 196 1.52 20.64 4.03
CA VAL A 196 0.60 20.83 5.17
C VAL A 196 1.32 20.55 6.48
N ASN A 197 0.86 21.13 7.58
CA ASN A 197 1.43 20.88 8.91
C ASN A 197 0.60 19.85 9.69
N ALA A 198 0.33 18.71 9.04
CA ALA A 198 -0.62 17.71 9.54
C ALA A 198 0.07 16.41 9.99
N ASP A 199 -0.58 15.73 10.93
CA ASP A 199 -0.22 14.38 11.37
C ASP A 199 -0.92 13.33 10.51
N CYS A 200 -0.15 12.53 9.78
CA CYS A 200 -0.68 11.52 8.87
C CYS A 200 -0.43 10.10 9.41
N THR A 201 -1.49 9.34 9.66
CA THR A 201 -1.44 7.92 9.98
C THR A 201 -2.03 7.08 8.86
N LEU A 202 -1.22 6.21 8.26
CA LEU A 202 -1.59 5.38 7.13
C LEU A 202 -1.47 3.91 7.52
N SER A 203 -2.52 3.12 7.32
CA SER A 203 -2.52 1.67 7.52
C SER A 203 -2.98 0.97 6.25
N LEU A 204 -2.08 0.20 5.64
CA LEU A 204 -2.38 -0.57 4.44
C LEU A 204 -2.16 -2.06 4.67
N THR A 205 -3.15 -2.89 4.31
CA THR A 205 -2.98 -4.35 4.34
C THR A 205 -2.19 -4.82 3.12
N SER A 206 -2.60 -4.37 1.94
CA SER A 206 -1.94 -4.66 0.67
C SER A 206 -1.96 -3.43 -0.23
N GLY A 207 -0.80 -2.95 -0.68
CA GLY A 207 -0.81 -1.82 -1.59
C GLY A 207 0.50 -1.05 -1.72
N THR A 208 0.43 0.10 -2.37
CA THR A 208 1.58 0.99 -2.54
C THR A 208 1.27 2.38 -2.02
N VAL A 209 2.18 2.93 -1.22
CA VAL A 209 2.21 4.35 -0.85
C VAL A 209 3.29 5.02 -1.68
N THR A 210 2.90 6.02 -2.48
CA THR A 210 3.85 6.86 -3.24
C THR A 210 3.69 8.31 -2.82
N ILE A 211 4.77 8.92 -2.38
CA ILE A 211 4.82 10.32 -1.97
C ILE A 211 5.81 11.04 -2.88
N THR A 212 5.36 12.13 -3.49
CA THR A 212 6.18 12.98 -4.36
C THR A 212 6.01 14.44 -3.92
N GLN A 213 7.11 15.12 -3.58
CA GLN A 213 7.11 16.55 -3.26
C GLN A 213 6.12 16.90 -2.13
N ALA A 214 6.39 16.43 -0.91
CA ALA A 214 5.51 16.66 0.23
C ALA A 214 6.22 17.20 1.47
N HIS A 215 5.53 18.05 2.23
CA HIS A 215 5.90 18.47 3.57
C HIS A 215 4.75 18.15 4.52
N LEU A 216 5.04 17.41 5.59
CA LEU A 216 4.09 16.98 6.62
C LEU A 216 4.69 17.27 8.01
N HIS A 217 3.88 17.38 9.06
CA HIS A 217 4.42 17.43 10.42
C HIS A 217 4.95 16.05 10.81
N SER A 218 4.09 15.03 10.77
CA SER A 218 4.48 13.65 11.01
C SER A 218 3.83 12.69 10.02
N LEU A 219 4.52 11.60 9.71
CA LEU A 219 4.01 10.53 8.88
C LEU A 219 4.30 9.18 9.54
N ASN A 220 3.24 8.46 9.93
CA ASN A 220 3.29 7.10 10.45
C ASN A 220 2.60 6.14 9.50
N THR A 221 3.34 5.21 8.90
CA THR A 221 2.80 4.22 7.95
C THR A 221 2.99 2.80 8.48
N GLN A 222 1.91 2.02 8.49
CA GLN A 222 1.90 0.58 8.73
C GLN A 222 1.55 -0.14 7.42
N LEU A 223 2.41 -1.06 6.97
CA LEU A 223 2.20 -1.89 5.78
C LEU A 223 2.28 -3.37 6.17
N THR A 224 1.22 -4.13 5.96
CA THR A 224 1.31 -5.60 6.08
C THR A 224 2.03 -6.18 4.88
N SER A 225 1.64 -5.78 3.67
CA SER A 225 2.30 -6.15 2.43
C SER A 225 2.31 -4.98 1.43
N GLY A 226 3.40 -4.84 0.68
CA GLY A 226 3.46 -3.89 -0.44
C GLY A 226 4.71 -3.02 -0.48
N SER A 227 4.57 -1.75 -0.86
CA SER A 227 5.72 -0.85 -0.99
C SER A 227 5.46 0.57 -0.49
N PHE A 228 6.48 1.14 0.15
CA PHE A 228 6.52 2.55 0.51
C PHE A 228 7.58 3.23 -0.34
N LYS A 229 7.19 4.27 -1.09
CA LYS A 229 8.10 5.09 -1.87
C LYS A 229 7.89 6.56 -1.52
N ALA A 230 8.94 7.22 -1.03
CA ALA A 230 8.97 8.66 -0.87
C ALA A 230 10.07 9.25 -1.76
N ASP A 231 9.72 10.31 -2.48
CA ASP A 231 10.63 11.11 -3.29
C ASP A 231 10.38 12.59 -2.98
N HIS A 232 11.39 13.26 -2.42
CA HIS A 232 11.28 14.64 -1.92
C HIS A 232 10.20 14.79 -0.84
N LEU A 233 10.41 14.12 0.30
CA LEU A 233 9.56 14.20 1.47
C LEU A 233 10.31 14.90 2.60
N THR A 234 9.70 15.92 3.18
CA THR A 234 10.13 16.50 4.47
C THR A 234 9.07 16.20 5.52
N ALA A 235 9.48 15.64 6.65
CA ALA A 235 8.62 15.48 7.81
C ALA A 235 9.44 15.60 9.09
N ASP A 236 8.90 16.15 10.17
CA ASP A 236 9.63 16.20 11.44
C ASP A 236 9.88 14.78 11.96
N GLN A 237 8.89 13.91 11.80
CA GLN A 237 8.95 12.49 12.16
C GLN A 237 8.46 11.61 11.01
N LEU A 238 9.28 10.65 10.59
CA LEU A 238 8.90 9.63 9.63
C LEU A 238 9.02 8.24 10.24
N LYS A 239 7.87 7.61 10.49
CA LYS A 239 7.77 6.22 10.93
C LYS A 239 7.18 5.35 9.84
N VAL A 240 7.87 4.27 9.48
CA VAL A 240 7.37 3.28 8.53
C VAL A 240 7.64 1.88 9.08
N ASN A 241 6.58 1.10 9.27
CA ASN A 241 6.67 -0.30 9.65
C ASN A 241 6.10 -1.15 8.51
N ALA A 242 6.94 -1.98 7.90
CA ALA A 242 6.53 -2.92 6.87
C ALA A 242 6.76 -4.36 7.34
N THR A 243 5.69 -5.15 7.45
CA THR A 243 5.80 -6.60 7.74
C THR A 243 6.45 -7.31 6.56
N SER A 244 6.00 -7.05 5.34
CA SER A 244 6.61 -7.54 4.10
C SER A 244 6.60 -6.44 3.04
N GLY A 245 7.73 -6.24 2.34
CA GLY A 245 7.75 -5.22 1.28
C GLY A 245 9.06 -4.50 1.07
N VAL A 246 9.00 -3.40 0.32
CA VAL A 246 10.15 -2.55 0.03
C VAL A 246 9.88 -1.12 0.47
N ILE A 247 10.82 -0.56 1.22
CA ILE A 247 10.83 0.85 1.60
C ILE A 247 11.92 1.55 0.78
N ARG A 248 11.52 2.54 -0.03
CA ARG A 248 12.41 3.38 -0.82
C ARG A 248 12.24 4.84 -0.42
N LEU A 249 13.33 5.47 -0.01
CA LEU A 249 13.39 6.87 0.40
C LEU A 249 14.39 7.59 -0.49
N ASN A 250 13.95 8.63 -1.20
CA ASN A 250 14.80 9.46 -2.04
C ASN A 250 14.61 10.91 -1.64
N ASN A 251 15.69 11.66 -1.47
CA ASN A 251 15.66 13.09 -1.09
C ASN A 251 14.71 13.32 0.09
N THR A 252 14.89 12.55 1.17
CA THR A 252 13.97 12.55 2.30
C THR A 252 14.66 13.16 3.52
N THR A 253 13.97 14.10 4.17
CA THR A 253 14.42 14.79 5.38
C THR A 253 13.50 14.46 6.54
N ALA A 254 14.00 13.79 7.58
CA ALA A 254 13.22 13.47 8.77
C ALA A 254 14.05 13.00 9.97
N ASN A 255 13.41 12.92 11.14
CA ASN A 255 13.78 11.94 12.16
C ASN A 255 13.16 10.58 11.80
N PHE A 256 14.00 9.59 11.53
CA PHE A 256 13.62 8.31 10.95
C PHE A 256 13.36 7.24 12.01
N ASN A 257 12.24 6.51 11.86
CA ASN A 257 11.97 5.25 12.53
C ASN A 257 11.43 4.24 11.51
N ILE A 258 12.34 3.53 10.84
CA ILE A 258 12.02 2.69 9.68
C ILE A 258 12.28 1.23 10.01
N ASN A 259 11.25 0.40 9.96
CA ASN A 259 11.32 -1.02 10.30
C ASN A 259 10.76 -1.86 9.15
N ALA A 260 11.52 -2.86 8.70
CA ALA A 260 11.09 -3.84 7.71
C ALA A 260 11.33 -5.26 8.23
N HIS A 261 10.29 -6.04 8.50
CA HIS A 261 10.47 -7.40 8.99
C HIS A 261 10.97 -8.32 7.86
N SER A 262 10.16 -8.54 6.83
CA SER A 262 10.49 -9.37 5.67
C SER A 262 10.65 -8.50 4.42
N GLY A 263 11.59 -7.55 4.46
CA GLY A 263 11.69 -6.51 3.45
C GLY A 263 13.05 -5.82 3.37
N SER A 264 13.22 -4.97 2.36
CA SER A 264 14.46 -4.18 2.16
C SER A 264 14.22 -2.69 2.32
N ILE A 265 15.21 -2.01 2.88
CA ILE A 265 15.23 -0.57 3.07
C ILE A 265 16.31 0.01 2.17
N LYS A 266 15.92 0.92 1.28
CA LYS A 266 16.85 1.68 0.44
C LYS A 266 16.60 3.18 0.61
N GLY A 267 17.64 3.90 0.98
CA GLY A 267 17.64 5.35 1.10
C GLY A 267 18.72 5.98 0.22
N SER A 268 18.41 7.09 -0.45
CA SER A 268 19.39 7.92 -1.17
C SER A 268 19.11 9.40 -0.95
N SER A 269 20.18 10.18 -0.77
CA SER A 269 20.13 11.60 -0.43
C SER A 269 19.31 11.89 0.83
N LEU A 270 19.57 11.12 1.89
CA LEU A 270 18.86 11.30 3.18
C LEU A 270 19.43 12.47 3.97
N THR A 271 18.54 13.23 4.64
CA THR A 271 18.92 14.26 5.60
C THR A 271 18.24 13.98 6.94
N GLY A 272 19.01 13.96 8.03
CA GLY A 272 18.47 13.81 9.38
C GLY A 272 19.17 12.73 10.20
N HIS A 273 18.43 12.09 11.09
CA HIS A 273 18.93 11.07 12.02
C HIS A 273 17.86 10.06 12.40
N GLY A 274 18.22 9.00 13.14
CA GLY A 274 17.27 8.03 13.67
C GLY A 274 17.65 6.57 13.46
N SER A 275 16.63 5.71 13.44
CA SER A 275 16.79 4.25 13.46
C SER A 275 16.22 3.56 12.23
N PHE A 276 16.96 2.57 11.74
CA PHE A 276 16.56 1.69 10.63
C PHE A 276 16.77 0.24 11.04
N SER A 277 15.72 -0.59 10.95
CA SER A 277 15.80 -2.02 11.26
C SER A 277 15.28 -2.91 10.14
N ALA A 278 15.98 -4.02 9.87
CA ALA A 278 15.56 -5.02 8.90
C ALA A 278 15.73 -6.44 9.47
N HIS A 279 14.66 -7.26 9.54
CA HIS A 279 14.80 -8.61 10.10
C HIS A 279 15.42 -9.57 9.07
N SER A 280 14.84 -9.72 7.88
CA SER A 280 15.30 -10.70 6.86
C SER A 280 15.87 -10.06 5.59
N GLY A 281 16.23 -8.78 5.61
CA GLY A 281 16.60 -8.03 4.42
C GLY A 281 17.84 -7.17 4.54
N SER A 282 17.99 -6.22 3.62
CA SER A 282 19.15 -5.33 3.56
C SER A 282 18.77 -3.88 3.83
N ILE A 283 19.66 -3.19 4.53
CA ILE A 283 19.60 -1.74 4.76
C ILE A 283 20.68 -1.13 3.88
N LYS A 284 20.30 -0.27 2.93
CA LYS A 284 21.23 0.46 2.05
C LYS A 284 20.91 1.94 2.12
N LEU A 285 21.73 2.72 2.80
CA LEU A 285 21.50 4.14 3.05
C LEU A 285 22.65 4.98 2.49
N ASP A 286 22.30 6.04 1.79
CA ASP A 286 23.22 7.06 1.31
C ASP A 286 22.73 8.43 1.81
N TRP A 287 23.59 9.12 2.56
CA TRP A 287 23.25 10.31 3.33
C TRP A 287 23.79 11.56 2.65
N LEU A 288 22.94 12.57 2.52
CA LEU A 288 23.31 13.92 2.16
C LEU A 288 23.76 14.72 3.40
N THR A 289 23.10 14.54 4.53
CA THR A 289 23.43 15.20 5.81
C THR A 289 22.98 14.35 6.98
N VAL A 290 23.85 14.19 7.97
CA VAL A 290 23.52 13.54 9.24
C VAL A 290 23.62 14.58 10.34
N ASP A 291 22.51 14.81 11.06
CA ASP A 291 22.41 15.86 12.10
C ASP A 291 22.18 15.30 13.51
N GLY A 292 22.32 14.00 13.68
CA GLY A 292 22.15 13.30 14.95
C GLY A 292 22.53 11.82 14.86
N ASP A 293 22.30 11.09 15.94
CA ASP A 293 22.73 9.70 16.04
C ASP A 293 21.97 8.76 15.09
N LEU A 294 22.70 7.76 14.58
CA LEU A 294 22.19 6.73 13.69
C LEU A 294 22.26 5.36 14.33
N LYS A 295 21.15 4.61 14.26
CA LYS A 295 21.07 3.22 14.71
C LYS A 295 20.58 2.32 13.58
N LEU A 296 21.42 1.37 13.17
CA LEU A 296 21.14 0.45 12.07
C LEU A 296 21.17 -0.99 12.61
N ASP A 297 20.06 -1.72 12.50
CA ASP A 297 19.96 -3.08 13.01
C ASP A 297 19.48 -4.05 11.91
N ALA A 298 20.24 -5.11 11.66
CA ALA A 298 19.84 -6.17 10.74
C ALA A 298 19.90 -7.54 11.44
N HIS A 299 18.86 -8.37 11.34
CA HIS A 299 18.96 -9.72 11.91
C HIS A 299 19.68 -10.68 10.93
N SER A 300 19.23 -10.76 9.69
CA SER A 300 19.96 -11.42 8.61
C SER A 300 20.07 -10.51 7.40
N GLY A 301 21.29 -10.31 6.90
CA GLY A 301 21.53 -9.58 5.66
C GLY A 301 22.67 -8.56 5.71
N THR A 302 22.55 -7.51 4.91
CA THR A 302 23.62 -6.52 4.72
C THR A 302 23.16 -5.15 5.18
N ILE A 303 23.96 -4.52 6.04
CA ILE A 303 23.91 -3.09 6.29
C ILE A 303 24.98 -2.44 5.42
N LYS A 304 24.57 -1.53 4.55
CA LYS A 304 25.45 -0.66 3.79
C LYS A 304 25.05 0.77 4.08
N THR A 305 25.95 1.57 4.61
CA THR A 305 25.71 2.99 4.86
C THR A 305 26.87 3.82 4.33
N GLN A 306 26.54 4.96 3.75
CA GLN A 306 27.50 5.92 3.23
C GLN A 306 27.18 7.29 3.79
N GLN A 307 28.10 7.84 4.58
CA GLN A 307 27.99 9.17 5.18
C GLN A 307 28.77 10.20 4.33
N PRO A 308 28.40 11.49 4.31
CA PRO A 308 29.16 12.54 3.62
C PRO A 308 30.66 12.50 3.96
N GLN A 309 31.56 12.51 2.98
CA GLN A 309 32.99 12.22 3.18
C GLN A 309 33.70 13.11 4.22
N GLN A 310 33.22 14.33 4.42
CA GLN A 310 33.75 15.30 5.37
C GLN A 310 33.29 15.07 6.83
N ASP A 311 32.34 14.16 7.05
CA ASP A 311 31.78 13.93 8.38
C ASP A 311 32.79 13.24 9.31
N GLN A 312 32.85 13.79 10.51
CA GLN A 312 33.59 13.25 11.65
C GLN A 312 32.56 12.67 12.64
N PHE A 313 32.67 11.40 12.98
CA PHE A 313 31.70 10.70 13.82
C PHE A 313 32.30 9.48 14.51
N LYS A 314 31.68 9.06 15.60
CA LYS A 314 32.00 7.79 16.26
C LYS A 314 31.23 6.67 15.60
N PHE A 315 31.82 5.48 15.50
CA PHE A 315 31.10 4.29 15.06
C PHE A 315 31.32 3.10 15.99
N ASN A 316 30.25 2.33 16.18
CA ASN A 316 30.26 1.04 16.85
C ASN A 316 29.50 0.04 15.97
N LEU A 317 30.26 -0.76 15.22
CA LEU A 317 29.74 -1.68 14.22
C LEU A 317 30.06 -3.11 14.64
N GLN A 318 29.04 -3.96 14.77
CA GLN A 318 29.18 -5.32 15.27
C GLN A 318 28.36 -6.31 14.46
N SER A 319 28.96 -7.42 14.06
CA SER A 319 28.26 -8.56 13.48
C SER A 319 28.60 -9.85 14.21
N ASN A 320 27.59 -10.54 14.75
CA ASN A 320 27.82 -11.75 15.58
C ASN A 320 28.36 -12.91 14.74
N SER A 321 27.79 -13.14 13.57
CA SER A 321 28.23 -14.17 12.62
C SER A 321 28.37 -13.56 11.23
N GLY A 322 29.42 -12.77 11.04
CA GLY A 322 29.53 -11.94 9.85
C GLY A 322 30.84 -11.17 9.71
N THR A 323 30.83 -10.16 8.85
CA THR A 323 32.00 -9.31 8.58
C THR A 323 31.64 -7.84 8.67
N VAL A 324 32.51 -7.05 9.30
CA VAL A 324 32.43 -5.60 9.34
C VAL A 324 33.56 -5.03 8.47
N LYS A 325 33.21 -4.12 7.57
CA LYS A 325 34.16 -3.41 6.71
C LYS A 325 33.94 -1.91 6.84
N VAL A 326 35.00 -1.19 7.16
CA VAL A 326 35.02 0.27 7.21
C VAL A 326 35.96 0.74 6.11
N ASP A 327 35.38 1.33 5.07
CA ASP A 327 36.08 1.88 3.91
C ASP A 327 36.23 3.39 4.07
N ARG A 328 36.85 3.79 5.18
CA ARG A 328 36.95 5.19 5.61
C ARG A 328 38.18 5.39 6.47
N SER A 329 38.84 6.54 6.32
CA SER A 329 39.96 6.91 7.20
C SER A 329 39.43 7.12 8.63
N ALA A 330 39.94 6.32 9.56
CA ALA A 330 39.46 6.30 10.94
C ALA A 330 40.58 5.90 11.90
N ASN A 331 40.45 6.34 13.15
CA ASN A 331 41.20 5.81 14.28
C ASN A 331 40.37 4.68 14.91
N PHE A 332 40.92 3.47 14.94
CA PHE A 332 40.24 2.29 15.44
C PHE A 332 40.67 1.97 16.88
N ASP A 333 39.70 1.86 17.78
CA ASP A 333 39.88 1.27 19.10
C ASP A 333 39.82 -0.26 19.02
N VAL A 334 38.94 -0.78 18.15
CA VAL A 334 38.79 -2.21 17.86
C VAL A 334 38.63 -2.38 16.36
N GLN A 335 39.39 -3.29 15.76
CA GLN A 335 39.19 -3.72 14.37
C GLN A 335 39.49 -5.21 14.22
N VAL A 336 38.43 -6.01 14.14
CA VAL A 336 38.48 -7.45 13.91
C VAL A 336 37.45 -7.81 12.84
N GLN A 337 37.43 -9.06 12.37
CA GLN A 337 36.54 -9.48 11.29
C GLN A 337 35.07 -9.12 11.55
N GLY A 338 34.56 -9.37 12.77
CA GLY A 338 33.16 -9.16 13.14
C GLY A 338 32.86 -7.82 13.83
N ALA A 339 33.84 -6.95 14.06
CA ALA A 339 33.59 -5.70 14.78
C ALA A 339 34.58 -4.59 14.40
N ALA A 340 34.06 -3.37 14.31
CA ALA A 340 34.85 -2.15 14.18
C ALA A 340 34.29 -1.08 15.12
N ILE A 341 35.14 -0.56 16.01
CA ILE A 341 34.81 0.51 16.94
C ILE A 341 35.89 1.58 16.82
N GLY A 342 35.49 2.83 16.74
CA GLY A 342 36.41 3.95 16.63
C GLY A 342 35.72 5.23 16.20
N GLN A 343 36.48 6.12 15.59
CA GLN A 343 35.97 7.41 15.11
C GLN A 343 36.69 7.90 13.85
N THR A 344 35.95 8.67 13.05
CA THR A 344 36.51 9.45 11.94
C THR A 344 36.84 10.85 12.44
N GLY A 345 38.06 11.32 12.16
CA GLY A 345 38.52 12.65 12.60
C GLY A 345 38.71 12.80 14.12
N ALA A 346 38.89 14.05 14.55
CA ALA A 346 39.18 14.42 15.93
C ALA A 346 37.94 14.93 16.69
N GLU A 347 36.99 15.55 15.99
CA GLU A 347 35.81 16.22 16.56
C GLU A 347 34.52 15.58 16.03
N PRO A 348 34.11 14.41 16.57
CA PRO A 348 32.94 13.71 16.09
C PRO A 348 31.63 14.43 16.46
N SER A 349 30.74 14.63 15.48
CA SER A 349 29.46 15.33 15.67
C SER A 349 28.27 14.42 15.98
N TYR A 350 28.38 13.12 15.69
CA TYR A 350 27.33 12.12 15.98
C TYR A 350 27.92 10.71 16.18
N THR A 351 27.06 9.76 16.54
CA THR A 351 27.38 8.34 16.69
C THR A 351 26.61 7.49 15.68
N LEU A 352 27.31 6.58 15.00
CA LEU A 352 26.75 5.53 14.17
C LEU A 352 26.87 4.17 14.87
N THR A 353 25.74 3.61 15.29
CA THR A 353 25.68 2.23 15.78
C THR A 353 25.11 1.33 14.70
N GLY A 354 25.79 0.21 14.42
CA GLY A 354 25.36 -0.78 13.44
C GLY A 354 25.47 -2.19 14.00
N THR A 355 24.37 -2.93 14.08
CA THR A 355 24.39 -4.32 14.54
C THR A 355 23.83 -5.27 13.49
N ALA A 356 24.47 -6.43 13.32
CA ALA A 356 24.01 -7.49 12.45
C ALA A 356 24.09 -8.87 13.14
N HIS A 357 22.98 -9.61 13.28
CA HIS A 357 23.08 -10.96 13.89
C HIS A 357 23.83 -11.93 12.96
N SER A 358 23.51 -11.91 11.67
CA SER A 358 24.26 -12.60 10.62
C SER A 358 24.38 -11.75 9.37
N GLY A 359 25.59 -11.63 8.81
CA GLY A 359 25.80 -10.98 7.51
C GLY A 359 26.92 -9.94 7.47
N THR A 360 26.76 -8.86 6.71
CA THR A 360 27.85 -7.90 6.45
C THR A 360 27.45 -6.48 6.79
N ILE A 361 28.30 -5.77 7.53
CA ILE A 361 28.19 -4.33 7.72
C ILE A 361 29.29 -3.66 6.89
N LYS A 362 28.89 -2.70 6.04
CA LYS A 362 29.80 -1.87 5.24
C LYS A 362 29.53 -0.40 5.52
N LEU A 363 30.52 0.28 6.09
CA LEU A 363 30.58 1.74 6.19
C LEU A 363 31.46 2.27 5.06
N GLN A 364 30.96 3.24 4.29
CA GLN A 364 31.65 3.87 3.16
C GLN A 364 31.77 5.39 3.29
#